data_AF-A0AAV3WWA3-F1
#
_entry.id   AF-A0AAV3WWA3-F1
#
_cell.length_a   1.000
_cell.length_b   1.000
_cell.length_c   1.000
_cell.angle_alpha   90.00
_cell.angle_beta   90.00
_cell.angle_gamma   90.00
#
_symmetry.space_group_name_H-M   'P 1'
#
loop_
_entity.id
_entity.type
_entity.pdbx_description
1 polymer ?
#
loop_
_entity_poly.entity_id
_entity_poly.type
_entity_poly.pdbx_seq_one_letter_code
_entity_poly.pdbx_strand_id
1 'polypeptide(L)'
;MRRELKFKEEWFATTEDEANKIVAEAREEYPEELIGHSINLKSNKAGEYYMVKMDFKYNTPAGIMESELYHEEVEELEEANDWNETEEDDDTEETTEDDE
;
A
#
# COMPACT_ATOMS: atom_id res chain seq x y z
N MET A 1 -9.18 -1.66 21.38
CA MET A 1 -8.39 -2.60 20.57
C MET A 1 -8.70 -2.34 19.10
N ARG A 2 -7.76 -1.77 18.35
CA ARG A 2 -7.88 -1.66 16.88
C ARG A 2 -7.88 -3.10 16.33
N ARG A 3 -8.92 -3.48 15.57
CA ARG A 3 -8.94 -4.78 14.88
C ARG A 3 -8.08 -4.65 13.63
N GLU A 4 -6.89 -5.21 13.67
CA GLU A 4 -6.07 -5.39 12.47
C GLU A 4 -6.75 -6.42 11.57
N LEU A 5 -6.93 -6.08 10.29
CA LEU A 5 -7.35 -7.07 9.31
C LEU A 5 -6.16 -8.00 9.06
N LYS A 6 -6.36 -9.30 9.31
CA LYS A 6 -5.34 -10.32 9.07
C LYS A 6 -5.79 -11.22 7.93
N PHE A 7 -4.92 -11.39 6.95
CA PHE A 7 -5.10 -12.33 5.86
C PHE A 7 -4.07 -13.46 5.97
N LYS A 8 -4.50 -14.67 5.65
CA LYS A 8 -3.60 -15.84 5.64
C LYS A 8 -3.55 -16.39 4.24
N GLU A 9 -2.35 -16.54 3.71
CA GLU A 9 -2.13 -17.16 2.40
C GLU A 9 -1.34 -18.46 2.55
N GLU A 10 -1.68 -19.46 1.73
CA GLU A 10 -0.98 -20.74 1.74
C GLU A 10 -0.46 -21.05 0.33
N TRP A 11 0.85 -21.28 0.24
CA TRP A 11 1.56 -21.63 -0.97
C TRP A 11 2.10 -23.05 -0.86
N PHE A 12 2.26 -23.71 -2.01
CA PHE A 12 2.76 -25.08 -2.11
C PHE A 12 4.01 -25.09 -2.99
N ALA A 13 5.04 -25.76 -2.52
CA ALA A 13 6.31 -25.91 -3.22
C ALA A 13 6.75 -27.38 -3.23
N THR A 14 7.51 -27.77 -4.25
CA THR A 14 8.01 -29.15 -4.35
C THR A 14 9.39 -29.30 -3.72
N THR A 15 10.17 -28.23 -3.67
CA THR A 15 11.50 -28.19 -3.05
C THR A 15 11.56 -27.19 -1.90
N GLU A 16 12.54 -27.39 -1.01
CA GLU A 16 12.79 -26.45 0.10
C GLU A 16 13.27 -25.09 -0.44
N ASP A 17 14.09 -25.08 -1.49
CA ASP A 17 14.57 -23.85 -2.12
C ASP A 17 13.42 -23.02 -2.71
N GLU A 18 12.45 -23.67 -3.37
CA GLU A 18 11.23 -22.99 -3.86
C GLU A 18 10.42 -22.40 -2.69
N ALA A 19 10.26 -23.16 -1.60
CA ALA A 19 9.54 -22.68 -0.43
C ALA A 19 10.21 -21.44 0.18
N ASN A 20 11.54 -21.43 0.26
CA ASN A 20 12.31 -20.27 0.74
C ASN A 20 12.25 -19.09 -0.23
N LYS A 21 12.27 -19.33 -1.54
CA LYS A 21 12.14 -18.28 -2.57
C LYS A 21 10.80 -17.57 -2.46
N ILE A 22 9.71 -18.32 -2.27
CA ILE A 22 8.36 -17.77 -2.09
C ILE A 22 8.33 -16.82 -0.87
N VAL A 23 8.95 -17.21 0.25
CA VAL A 23 9.05 -16.34 1.45
C VAL A 23 9.92 -15.11 1.19
N ALA A 24 11.04 -15.27 0.48
CA ALA A 24 11.93 -14.16 0.16
C ALA A 24 11.24 -13.12 -0.72
N GLU A 25 10.54 -13.56 -1.78
CA GLU A 25 9.78 -12.70 -2.69
C GLU A 25 8.67 -11.96 -1.94
N ALA A 26 7.88 -12.67 -1.12
CA ALA A 26 6.82 -12.05 -0.33
C ALA A 26 7.33 -11.00 0.66
N ARG A 27 8.54 -11.19 1.20
CA ARG A 27 9.17 -10.24 2.13
C ARG A 27 9.76 -9.01 1.43
N GLU A 28 10.16 -9.16 0.16
CA GLU A 28 10.64 -8.06 -0.67
C GLU A 28 9.47 -7.21 -1.19
N GLU A 29 8.39 -7.86 -1.60
CA GLU A 29 7.20 -7.20 -2.17
C GLU A 29 6.31 -6.56 -1.10
N TYR A 30 6.16 -7.20 0.07
CA TYR A 30 5.28 -6.77 1.16
C TYR A 30 6.02 -6.72 2.51
N PRO A 31 7.06 -5.89 2.64
CA PRO A 31 7.93 -5.87 3.81
C PRO A 31 7.21 -5.42 5.09
N GLU A 32 6.20 -4.57 4.96
CA GLU A 32 5.46 -4.05 6.11
C GLU A 32 4.26 -4.91 6.47
N GLU A 33 3.63 -5.55 5.50
CA GLU A 33 2.40 -6.32 5.65
C GLU A 33 2.67 -7.75 6.10
N LEU A 34 3.80 -8.36 5.72
CA LEU A 34 4.13 -9.72 6.11
C LEU A 34 4.52 -9.78 7.60
N ILE A 35 3.60 -10.25 8.43
CA ILE A 35 3.77 -10.34 9.90
C ILE A 35 4.46 -11.65 10.29
N GLY A 36 4.29 -12.70 9.50
CA GLY A 36 4.82 -14.01 9.85
C GLY A 36 4.74 -15.00 8.69
N HIS A 37 5.61 -16.02 8.75
CA HIS A 37 5.56 -17.15 7.84
C HIS A 37 5.92 -18.45 8.56
N SER A 38 5.49 -19.57 8.00
CA SER A 38 5.93 -20.91 8.42
C SER A 38 6.03 -21.84 7.21
N ILE A 39 7.08 -22.64 7.16
CA ILE A 39 7.28 -23.65 6.12
C ILE A 39 7.11 -25.02 6.78
N ASN A 40 6.21 -25.85 6.26
CA ASN A 40 5.93 -27.18 6.79
C ASN A 40 6.09 -28.22 5.69
N LEU A 41 7.00 -29.19 5.87
CA LEU A 41 7.07 -30.35 5.01
C LEU A 41 5.88 -31.29 5.29
N LYS A 42 5.14 -31.63 4.24
CA LYS A 42 3.97 -32.52 4.29
C LYS A 42 4.12 -33.63 3.26
N SER A 43 3.51 -34.77 3.53
CA SER A 43 3.47 -35.91 2.62
C SER A 43 2.03 -36.28 2.28
N ASN A 44 1.79 -36.61 1.01
CA ASN A 44 0.52 -37.13 0.50
C ASN A 44 0.76 -38.41 -0.34
N LYS A 45 -0.31 -38.98 -0.92
CA LYS A 45 -0.19 -40.19 -1.77
C LYS A 45 0.70 -40.02 -3.01
N ALA A 46 0.93 -38.78 -3.45
CA ALA A 46 1.71 -38.45 -4.63
C ALA A 46 3.17 -38.05 -4.32
N GLY A 47 3.53 -37.86 -3.04
CA GLY A 47 4.90 -37.52 -2.63
C GLY A 47 4.95 -36.51 -1.47
N GLU A 48 6.14 -35.96 -1.26
CA GLU A 48 6.41 -34.91 -0.27
C GLU A 48 6.32 -33.52 -0.93
N TYR A 49 5.80 -32.54 -0.19
CA TYR A 49 5.68 -31.16 -0.63
C TYR A 49 5.82 -30.21 0.57
N TYR A 50 6.25 -28.99 0.31
CA TYR A 50 6.37 -27.94 1.30
C TYR A 50 5.11 -27.06 1.26
N MET A 51 4.49 -26.84 2.41
CA MET A 51 3.39 -25.90 2.59
C MET A 51 3.92 -24.66 3.30
N VAL A 52 3.95 -23.54 2.59
CA VAL A 52 4.32 -22.23 3.12
C VAL A 52 3.05 -21.52 3.53
N LYS A 53 2.94 -21.13 4.79
CA LYS A 53 1.84 -20.29 5.29
C LYS A 53 2.38 -18.92 5.58
N MET A 54 1.68 -17.89 5.10
CA MET A 54 2.01 -16.50 5.32
C MET A 54 0.86 -15.79 6.04
N ASP A 55 1.20 -14.97 7.01
CA ASP A 55 0.29 -14.14 7.76
C ASP A 55 0.57 -12.67 7.39
N PHE A 56 -0.39 -12.05 6.72
CA PHE A 56 -0.33 -10.64 6.32
C PHE A 56 -1.25 -9.78 7.20
N LYS A 57 -0.85 -8.54 7.48
CA LYS A 57 -1.74 -7.47 7.98
C LYS A 57 -2.10 -6.56 6.82
N TYR A 58 -3.36 -6.16 6.78
CA TYR A 58 -3.78 -5.00 6.00
C TYR A 58 -3.86 -3.78 6.91
N ASN A 59 -3.30 -2.67 6.47
CA ASN A 59 -3.60 -1.38 7.08
C ASN A 59 -5.06 -1.03 6.80
N THR A 60 -5.81 -0.75 7.87
CA THR A 60 -7.16 -0.17 7.74
C THR A 60 -7.07 1.22 7.10
N PRO A 61 -8.14 1.78 6.50
CA PRO A 61 -8.11 3.16 5.98
C PRO A 61 -7.59 4.19 6.99
N ALA A 62 -7.87 4.00 8.28
CA ALA A 62 -7.32 4.81 9.36
C ALA A 62 -5.80 4.62 9.56
N GLY A 63 -5.28 3.41 9.34
CA GLY A 63 -3.85 3.12 9.39
C GLY A 63 -3.09 3.63 8.16
N ILE A 64 -3.76 3.76 7.01
CA ILE A 64 -3.20 4.41 5.81
C ILE A 64 -3.15 5.93 6.03
N MET A 65 -4.21 6.55 6.55
CA MET A 65 -4.19 7.98 6.90
C MET A 65 -3.17 8.33 8.00
N GLU A 66 -2.86 7.40 8.90
CA GLU A 66 -1.84 7.57 9.95
C GLU A 66 -0.41 7.21 9.47
N SER A 67 -0.22 6.71 8.24
CA SER A 67 1.12 6.35 7.75
C SER A 67 1.88 7.56 7.20
N GLU A 68 3.21 7.52 7.36
CA GLU A 68 4.12 8.56 6.85
C GLU A 68 4.12 8.59 5.31
N LEU A 69 3.95 7.44 4.64
CA LEU A 69 3.83 7.35 3.18
C LEU A 69 2.62 8.11 2.63
N TYR A 70 1.48 8.08 3.32
CA TYR A 70 0.31 8.86 2.90
C TYR A 70 0.53 10.36 3.09
N HIS A 71 1.28 10.77 4.12
CA HIS A 71 1.62 12.18 4.30
C HIS A 71 2.60 12.67 3.23
N GLU A 72 3.61 11.87 2.87
CA GLU A 72 4.57 12.19 1.81
C GLU A 72 3.88 12.30 0.42
N GLU A 73 2.97 11.37 0.09
CA GLU A 73 2.22 11.40 -1.17
C GLU A 73 1.24 12.59 -1.24
N VAL A 74 0.63 12.98 -0.12
CA VAL A 74 -0.21 14.18 -0.04
C VAL A 74 0.63 15.45 -0.16
N GLU A 75 1.80 15.51 0.47
CA GLU A 75 2.71 16.66 0.41
C GLU A 75 3.23 16.88 -1.03
N GLU A 76 3.59 15.81 -1.75
CA GLU A 76 3.98 15.87 -3.17
C GLU A 76 2.83 16.36 -4.08
N LEU A 77 1.59 15.92 -3.81
CA LEU A 77 0.40 16.38 -4.54
C LEU A 77 0.04 17.84 -4.25
N GLU A 78 0.20 18.30 -3.01
CA GLU A 78 -0.02 19.69 -2.62
C GLU A 78 1.02 20.62 -3.25
N GLU A 79 2.31 20.21 -3.27
CA GLU A 79 3.40 20.98 -3.89
C GLU A 79 3.25 21.06 -5.43
N ALA A 80 2.68 20.01 -6.06
CA ALA A 80 2.33 20.02 -7.47
C ALA A 80 1.15 20.95 -7.82
N ASN A 81 0.26 21.23 -6.85
CA ASN A 81 -0.95 22.02 -7.07
C ASN A 81 -0.74 23.53 -6.83
N ASP A 82 0.34 23.93 -6.15
CA ASP A 82 0.77 25.33 -5.96
C ASP A 82 1.27 25.99 -7.26
N TRP A 83 1.68 25.20 -8.26
CA TRP A 83 2.09 25.71 -9.58
C TRP A 83 0.94 26.17 -10.50
N ASN A 84 -0.31 26.07 -10.05
CA ASN A 84 -1.49 26.41 -10.88
C ASN A 84 -2.27 27.65 -10.39
N GLU A 85 -1.75 28.39 -9.40
CA GLU A 85 -2.33 29.64 -8.92
C GLU A 85 -1.44 30.84 -9.29
N THR A 86 -1.33 31.13 -10.58
CA THR A 86 -0.92 32.45 -11.04
C THR A 86 -1.64 32.76 -12.34
N GLU A 87 -2.81 33.40 -12.23
CA GLU A 87 -3.22 34.56 -13.05
C GLU A 87 -4.34 35.28 -12.26
N GLU A 88 -3.90 36.10 -11.31
CA GLU A 88 -4.68 37.26 -10.87
C GLU A 88 -4.70 38.25 -12.04
N ASP A 89 -5.77 38.27 -12.84
CA ASP A 89 -6.10 39.45 -13.63
C ASP A 89 -6.96 40.38 -12.76
N ASP A 90 -6.22 41.17 -11.97
CA ASP A 90 -6.62 42.49 -11.48
C ASP A 90 -6.66 43.45 -12.67
N ASP A 91 -7.85 43.91 -13.07
CA ASP A 91 -7.93 45.19 -13.77
C ASP A 91 -9.17 45.97 -13.31
N THR A 92 -8.85 47.05 -12.61
CA THR A 92 -9.67 48.07 -11.98
C THR A 92 -10.48 48.94 -12.96
N GLU A 93 -11.72 49.23 -12.54
CA GLU A 93 -12.57 50.43 -12.74
C GLU A 93 -12.54 51.24 -14.07
N GLU A 94 -13.72 51.43 -14.69
CA GLU A 94 -14.18 52.79 -15.00
C GLU A 94 -15.71 52.87 -15.01
N THR A 95 -16.24 53.84 -14.26
CA THR A 95 -17.65 54.23 -14.18
C THR A 95 -18.00 55.16 -15.33
N THR A 96 -19.18 54.97 -15.95
CA THR A 96 -19.97 56.11 -16.46
C THR A 96 -21.45 55.78 -16.31
N GLU A 97 -22.10 56.50 -15.39
CA GLU A 97 -23.52 56.82 -15.48
C GLU A 97 -23.74 57.58 -16.79
N ASP A 98 -24.75 57.20 -17.57
CA ASP A 98 -25.40 58.15 -18.48
C ASP A 98 -26.90 57.83 -18.50
N ASP A 99 -27.65 58.87 -18.11
CA ASP A 99 -29.11 59.01 -18.13
C ASP A 99 -29.63 58.96 -19.58
N GLU A 100 -30.78 58.30 -19.80
CA GLU A 100 -32.00 58.83 -20.49
C GLU A 100 -33.08 57.75 -20.69
#